data_AF-A0A9D4IA85-F1
#
_entry.id   AF-A0A9D4IA85-F1
#
_cell.length_a   1.000
_cell.length_b   1.000
_cell.length_c   1.000
_cell.angle_alpha   90.00
_cell.angle_beta   90.00
_cell.angle_gamma   90.00
#
_symmetry.space_group_name_H-M   'P 1'
#
loop_
_entity.id
_entity.type
_entity.pdbx_description
1 polymer ?
#
loop_
_entity_poly.entity_id
_entity_poly.type
_entity_poly.pdbx_seq_one_letter_code
_entity_poly.pdbx_strand_id
1 'polypeptide(L)'
;MASNELEISVENETEKPFNFDSWCSELELSRKVTQILRKEDIVTWDAIQLLTESDLKQIGVTLGAIKVIMVNIKTNQDITSAEVGTNDQILQAAGNLIIC
;
A
#
# COMPACT_ATOMS: atom_id res chain seq x y z
N MET A 1 41.91 18.24 14.52
CA MET A 1 41.53 16.95 13.90
C MET A 1 40.01 16.97 13.85
N ALA A 2 39.45 17.15 12.66
CA ALA A 2 38.01 17.34 12.47
C ALA A 2 37.29 16.00 12.63
N SER A 3 36.31 15.94 13.54
CA SER A 3 35.39 14.83 13.67
C SER A 3 34.52 14.79 12.41
N ASN A 4 34.68 13.75 11.61
CA ASN A 4 33.78 13.47 10.50
C ASN A 4 32.47 12.94 11.10
N GLU A 5 31.45 13.79 11.16
CA GLU A 5 30.08 13.34 11.37
C GLU A 5 29.61 12.73 10.04
N LEU A 6 29.52 11.40 10.01
CA LEU A 6 28.85 10.67 8.95
C LEU A 6 27.35 10.96 9.10
N GLU A 7 26.87 11.95 8.37
CA GLU A 7 25.44 12.18 8.17
C GLU A 7 24.86 10.94 7.47
N ILE A 8 24.18 10.10 8.24
CA ILE A 8 23.35 9.03 7.71
C ILE A 8 22.11 9.72 7.15
N SER A 9 22.15 10.03 5.85
CA SER A 9 20.98 10.41 5.09
C SER A 9 20.01 9.23 5.10
N VAL A 10 19.06 9.26 6.05
CA VAL A 10 17.85 8.45 5.97
C VAL A 10 17.08 9.02 4.78
N GLU A 11 17.33 8.46 3.60
CA GLU A 11 16.48 8.65 2.44
C GLU A 11 15.11 8.13 2.83
N ASN A 12 14.27 9.06 3.31
CA ASN A 12 12.85 8.86 3.43
C ASN A 12 12.40 8.44 2.03
N GLU A 13 12.12 7.16 1.84
CA GLU A 13 11.48 6.65 0.62
C GLU A 13 10.13 7.38 0.53
N THR A 14 10.13 8.55 -0.12
CA THR A 14 8.91 9.28 -0.41
C THR A 14 8.06 8.33 -1.22
N GLU A 15 6.98 7.84 -0.60
CA GLU A 15 6.03 6.90 -1.15
C GLU A 15 5.76 7.27 -2.61
N LYS A 16 6.24 6.43 -3.52
CA LYS A 16 6.08 6.67 -4.95
C LYS A 16 4.57 6.77 -5.21
N PRO A 17 4.08 7.84 -5.86
CA PRO A 17 2.66 7.98 -6.13
C PRO A 17 2.16 6.77 -6.93
N PHE A 18 0.99 6.25 -6.54
CA PHE A 18 0.38 5.08 -7.17
C PHE A 18 0.30 5.26 -8.70
N ASN A 19 0.80 4.28 -9.43
CA ASN A 19 0.75 4.25 -10.89
C ASN A 19 0.09 2.94 -11.34
N PHE A 20 -1.10 3.05 -11.93
CA PHE A 20 -1.90 1.91 -12.35
C PHE A 20 -1.19 0.96 -13.33
N ASP A 21 -0.44 1.50 -14.30
CA ASP A 21 0.26 0.69 -15.29
C ASP A 21 1.42 -0.09 -14.67
N SER A 22 2.14 0.56 -13.76
CA SER A 22 3.22 -0.08 -13.00
C SER A 22 2.65 -1.19 -12.12
N TRP A 23 1.56 -0.92 -11.40
CA TRP A 23 0.88 -1.92 -10.56
C TRP A 23 0.37 -3.12 -11.38
N CYS A 24 -0.24 -2.89 -12.55
CA CYS A 24 -0.65 -3.98 -13.43
C CYS A 24 0.54 -4.80 -13.94
N SER A 25 1.66 -4.14 -14.23
CA SER A 25 2.88 -4.80 -14.70
C SER A 25 3.56 -5.62 -13.61
N GLU A 26 3.62 -5.11 -12.39
CA GLU A 26 4.18 -5.80 -11.20
C GLU A 26 3.38 -7.06 -10.84
N LEU A 27 2.06 -7.02 -11.06
CA LEU A 27 1.16 -8.16 -10.88
C LEU A 27 1.08 -9.09 -12.11
N GLU A 28 1.86 -8.80 -13.16
CA GLU A 28 1.85 -9.54 -14.43
C GLU A 28 0.43 -9.70 -15.02
N LEU A 29 -0.43 -8.70 -14.83
CA LEU A 29 -1.80 -8.74 -15.35
C LEU A 29 -1.78 -8.70 -16.87
N SER A 30 -2.55 -9.59 -17.49
CA SER A 30 -2.70 -9.58 -18.95
C SER A 30 -3.29 -8.26 -19.44
N ARG A 31 -2.90 -7.83 -20.65
CA ARG A 31 -3.46 -6.62 -21.29
C ARG A 31 -4.99 -6.59 -21.30
N LYS A 32 -5.63 -7.75 -21.46
CA LYS A 32 -7.09 -7.87 -21.44
C LYS A 32 -7.68 -7.47 -20.08
N VAL A 33 -7.06 -7.93 -18.99
CA VAL A 33 -7.48 -7.58 -17.62
C VAL A 33 -7.25 -6.10 -17.34
N THR A 34 -6.08 -5.56 -17.71
CA THR A 34 -5.79 -4.12 -17.59
C THR A 34 -6.82 -3.27 -18.34
N GLN A 35 -7.22 -3.68 -19.55
CA GLN A 35 -8.25 -2.98 -20.32
C GLN A 35 -9.64 -3.07 -19.69
N ILE A 36 -10.01 -4.20 -19.09
CA ILE A 36 -11.28 -4.35 -18.37
C ILE A 36 -11.31 -3.36 -17.20
N LEU A 37 -10.26 -3.36 -16.36
CA LEU A 37 -10.17 -2.45 -15.21
C LEU A 37 -10.25 -0.98 -15.64
N ARG A 38 -9.59 -0.58 -16.74
CA ARG A 38 -9.70 0.77 -17.30
C ARG A 38 -11.10 1.12 -17.80
N LYS A 39 -11.80 0.17 -18.42
CA LYS A 39 -13.16 0.40 -18.93
C LYS A 39 -14.16 0.63 -17.81
N GLU A 40 -13.93 -0.02 -16.67
CA GLU A 40 -14.75 0.12 -15.47
C GLU A 40 -14.25 1.24 -14.52
N ASP A 41 -13.32 2.08 -14.99
CA ASP A 41 -12.71 3.20 -14.24
C ASP A 41 -11.98 2.79 -12.94
N ILE A 42 -11.51 1.55 -12.86
CA ILE A 42 -10.73 1.02 -11.74
C ILE A 42 -9.24 1.30 -12.00
N VAL A 43 -8.86 2.56 -11.97
CA VAL A 43 -7.49 3.03 -12.27
C VAL A 43 -6.80 3.74 -11.12
N THR A 44 -7.45 3.83 -9.96
CA THR A 44 -6.92 4.42 -8.73
C THR A 44 -6.78 3.37 -7.64
N TRP A 45 -5.88 3.60 -6.68
CA TRP A 45 -5.72 2.70 -5.55
C TRP A 45 -6.98 2.59 -4.70
N ASP A 46 -7.66 3.71 -4.45
CA ASP A 46 -8.93 3.75 -3.70
C ASP A 46 -10.00 2.86 -4.33
N ALA A 47 -10.15 2.89 -5.65
CA ALA A 47 -11.09 2.02 -6.36
C ALA A 47 -10.69 0.55 -6.25
N ILE A 48 -9.39 0.26 -6.35
CA ILE A 48 -8.86 -1.11 -6.27
C ILE A 48 -9.09 -1.72 -4.88
N GLN A 49 -8.88 -0.95 -3.81
CA GLN A 49 -9.05 -1.43 -2.43
C GLN A 49 -10.49 -1.82 -2.08
N LEU A 50 -11.47 -1.25 -2.78
CA LEU A 50 -12.89 -1.54 -2.57
C LEU A 50 -13.37 -2.79 -3.33
N LEU A 51 -12.55 -3.34 -4.22
CA LEU A 51 -12.95 -4.49 -5.04
C LEU A 51 -13.15 -5.74 -4.19
N THR A 52 -14.23 -6.46 -4.48
CA THR A 52 -14.47 -7.81 -3.99
C THR A 52 -14.23 -8.86 -5.06
N GLU A 53 -14.12 -10.13 -4.65
CA GLU A 53 -14.04 -11.26 -5.59
C GLU A 53 -15.26 -11.31 -6.53
N SER A 54 -16.43 -10.84 -6.07
CA SER A 54 -17.66 -10.83 -6.86
C SER A 54 -17.61 -9.76 -7.96
N ASP A 55 -17.13 -8.56 -7.66
CA ASP A 55 -17.06 -7.45 -8.61
C ASP A 55 -16.16 -7.82 -9.79
N LEU A 56 -14.98 -8.39 -9.50
CA LEU A 56 -14.05 -8.83 -10.54
C LEU A 56 -14.61 -9.96 -11.41
N LYS A 57 -15.41 -10.87 -10.85
CA LYS A 57 -16.11 -11.90 -11.63
C LYS A 57 -17.17 -11.28 -12.53
N GLN A 58 -17.92 -10.29 -12.04
CA GLN A 58 -18.99 -9.63 -12.78
C GLN A 58 -18.46 -8.87 -14.00
N ILE A 59 -17.30 -8.23 -13.89
CA ILE A 59 -16.65 -7.52 -15.01
C ILE A 59 -15.81 -8.46 -15.91
N GLY A 60 -15.84 -9.77 -15.66
CA GLY A 60 -15.27 -10.79 -16.54
C GLY A 60 -13.75 -11.00 -16.41
N VAL A 61 -13.17 -10.73 -15.24
CA VAL A 61 -11.76 -11.05 -14.94
C VAL A 61 -11.62 -12.55 -14.66
N THR A 62 -10.52 -13.14 -15.11
CA THR A 62 -10.27 -14.58 -14.95
C THR A 62 -9.94 -14.92 -13.51
N LEU A 63 -10.35 -16.11 -13.04
CA LEU A 63 -10.15 -16.54 -11.65
C LEU A 63 -8.69 -16.43 -11.17
N GLY A 64 -7.72 -16.72 -12.04
CA GLY A 64 -6.30 -16.57 -11.72
C GLY A 64 -5.92 -15.11 -11.42
N ALA A 65 -6.29 -14.18 -12.29
CA ALA A 65 -6.04 -12.75 -12.08
C ALA A 65 -6.78 -12.21 -10.85
N ILE A 66 -8.01 -12.69 -10.60
CA ILE A 66 -8.76 -12.36 -9.37
C ILE A 66 -7.97 -12.72 -8.12
N LYS A 67 -7.39 -13.92 -8.07
CA LYS A 67 -6.60 -14.34 -6.90
C LYS A 67 -5.36 -13.46 -6.69
N VAL A 68 -4.66 -13.11 -7.77
CA VAL A 68 -3.48 -12.23 -7.70
C VAL A 68 -3.87 -10.85 -7.14
N ILE A 69 -4.91 -10.23 -7.68
CA ILE A 69 -5.39 -8.91 -7.24
C ILE A 69 -5.82 -8.96 -5.76
N MET A 70 -6.61 -9.96 -5.38
CA MET A 70 -7.12 -10.09 -4.01
C MET A 70 -6.02 -10.33 -2.98
N VAL A 71 -4.99 -11.10 -3.32
CA VAL A 71 -3.83 -11.30 -2.44
C VAL A 71 -3.07 -9.99 -2.27
N ASN A 72 -2.80 -9.27 -3.37
CA ASN A 72 -2.09 -7.99 -3.31
C ASN A 72 -2.85 -6.94 -2.46
N ILE A 73 -4.17 -6.81 -2.62
CA ILE A 73 -4.98 -5.89 -1.81
C ILE A 73 -4.85 -6.22 -0.32
N LYS A 74 -4.98 -7.50 0.05
CA LYS A 74 -4.88 -7.92 1.46
C LYS A 74 -3.51 -7.64 2.06
N THR A 75 -2.43 -7.98 1.34
CA THR A 75 -1.06 -7.73 1.81
C THR A 75 -0.82 -6.23 2.07
N ASN A 76 -1.35 -5.35 1.22
CA ASN A 76 -1.22 -3.90 1.44
C ASN A 76 -2.10 -3.40 2.60
N GLN A 77 -3.27 -3.98 2.85
CA GLN A 77 -4.11 -3.64 4.01
C GLN A 77 -3.50 -4.08 5.35
N ASP A 78 -2.80 -5.22 5.37
CA ASP A 78 -2.12 -5.72 6.57
C ASP A 78 -0.94 -4.81 6.96
N ILE A 79 -0.23 -4.24 5.99
CA ILE A 79 0.86 -3.28 6.23
C ILE A 79 0.33 -2.01 6.89
N THR A 80 -0.76 -1.44 6.36
CA THR A 80 -1.37 -0.22 6.94
C THR A 80 -1.92 -0.46 8.35
N SER A 81 -2.34 -1.69 8.68
CA SER A 81 -2.83 -2.05 10.01
C SER A 81 -1.70 -2.19 11.04
N ALA A 82 -0.47 -2.50 10.61
CA ALA A 82 0.68 -2.65 11.49
C ALA A 82 1.26 -1.29 11.95
N GLU A 83 1.16 -0.24 11.13
CA GLU A 83 1.70 1.09 11.43
C GLU A 83 0.84 1.90 12.42
N VAL A 84 -0.42 1.52 12.63
CA VAL A 84 -1.30 2.15 13.62
C VAL A 84 -1.07 1.60 15.05
N GLY A 85 -0.28 0.52 15.20
CA GLY A 85 -0.06 -0.16 16.48
C GLY A 85 1.04 0.41 17.39
N THR A 86 1.87 1.34 16.93
CA THR A 86 3.11 1.74 17.66
C THR A 86 3.11 3.18 18.18
N ASN A 87 2.18 4.03 17.76
CA ASN A 87 2.23 5.46 18.11
C ASN A 87 1.60 5.83 19.47
N ASP A 88 0.87 4.92 20.12
CA ASP A 88 0.23 5.21 21.43
C ASP A 88 1.10 4.91 22.66
N GLN A 89 2.30 4.32 22.52
CA GLN A 89 3.15 3.97 23.67
C GLN A 89 4.28 4.96 23.97
N ILE A 90 4.50 6.00 23.16
CA ILE A 90 5.61 6.95 23.38
C ILE A 90 5.19 8.19 24.20
N LEU A 91 3.89 8.39 24.48
CA LEU A 91 3.40 9.60 25.18
C LEU A 91 3.01 9.43 26.67
N GLN A 92 3.45 8.36 27.34
CA GLN A 92 3.27 8.21 28.80
C GLN A 92 4.56 8.23 29.63
N ALA A 93 5.75 8.18 29.00
CA ALA A 93 7.02 8.17 29.74
C ALA A 93 7.64 9.56 29.98
N ALA A 94 7.08 10.63 29.40
CA ALA A 94 7.59 12.01 29.56
C ALA A 94 6.78 12.87 30.56
N GLY A 95 5.98 12.23 31.42
CA GLY A 95 5.04 12.91 32.33
C GLY A 95 5.39 12.88 33.82
N ASN A 96 6.55 12.37 34.24
CA ASN A 96 6.96 12.37 35.66
C ASN A 96 8.21 13.22 35.90
N LEU A 97 8.09 14.51 35.64
CA LEU A 97 8.96 15.50 36.26
C LEU A 97 8.19 16.81 36.43
N ILE A 98 7.40 16.93 37.50
CA ILE A 98 7.11 18.19 38.21
C ILE A 98 6.56 17.83 39.62
N ILE A 99 7.44 18.06 40.61
CA ILE A 99 7.22 18.70 41.92
C ILE A 99 6.06 18.20 42.80
N CYS A 100 6.44 17.48 43.87
CA CYS A 100 6.13 17.81 45.27
C CYS A 100 7.30 17.34 46.14
#